data_AF-A0A2E4V306-F1
#
_entry.id   AF-A0A2E4V306-F1
#
_cell.length_a   1.000
_cell.length_b   1.000
_cell.length_c   1.000
_cell.angle_alpha   90.00
_cell.angle_beta   90.00
_cell.angle_gamma   90.00
#
_symmetry.space_group_name_H-M   'P 1'
#
loop_
_entity.id
_entity.type
_entity.pdbx_description
1 polymer ?
#
loop_
_entity_poly.entity_id
_entity_poly.type
_entity_poly.pdbx_seq_one_letter_code
_entity_poly.pdbx_strand_id
1 'polypeptide(L)'
;MLNDTERAILSRLSEYSEEIEDSWDVPRAISLPGLADSLGLVRSSLHKPLTKLEKDGLVFTRIAHVIGGGSRKRKVIHLTSSGRDVVSGFESEHQFKSGKKFGKIPELTRLFGRNNDIKNLTKKILDGDNIFLSGLPGIGK
;
A
#
# COMPACT_ATOMS: atom_id res chain seq x y z
N MET A 1 10.91 17.46 7.48
CA MET A 1 11.16 16.28 6.62
C MET A 1 10.41 15.09 7.21
N LEU A 2 9.61 14.40 6.39
CA LEU A 2 8.87 13.21 6.83
C LEU A 2 9.83 12.02 6.92
N ASN A 3 9.71 11.21 7.97
CA ASN A 3 10.41 9.92 8.02
C ASN A 3 9.65 8.84 7.23
N ASP A 4 10.28 7.68 7.04
CA ASP A 4 9.71 6.59 6.23
C ASP A 4 8.39 6.06 6.80
N THR A 5 8.26 5.97 8.13
CA THR A 5 7.02 5.54 8.79
C THR A 5 5.89 6.56 8.57
N GLU A 6 6.17 7.85 8.68
CA GLU A 6 5.23 8.93 8.42
C GLU A 6 4.77 8.91 6.97
N ARG A 7 5.69 8.76 6.01
CA ARG A 7 5.36 8.58 4.59
C ARG A 7 4.48 7.35 4.37
N ALA A 8 4.84 6.21 4.94
CA ALA A 8 4.08 4.97 4.80
C ALA A 8 2.65 5.09 5.38
N ILE A 9 2.48 5.78 6.51
CA ILE A 9 1.15 6.09 7.08
C ILE A 9 0.34 6.94 6.10
N LEU A 10 0.90 8.05 5.62
CA LEU A 10 0.21 8.96 4.70
C LEU A 10 -0.17 8.27 3.39
N SER A 11 0.76 7.52 2.77
CA SER A 11 0.50 6.72 1.57
C SER A 11 -0.62 5.72 1.81
N ARG A 12 -0.62 5.02 2.96
CA ARG A 12 -1.65 4.03 3.27
C ARG A 12 -3.03 4.66 3.44
N LEU A 13 -3.10 5.84 4.05
CA LEU A 13 -4.36 6.56 4.23
C LEU A 13 -4.88 7.17 2.92
N SER A 14 -4.01 7.46 1.96
CA SER A 14 -4.39 8.05 0.66
C SER A 14 -5.22 7.13 -0.24
N GLU A 15 -5.25 5.84 0.07
CA GLU A 15 -6.11 4.86 -0.61
C GLU A 15 -7.61 5.05 -0.28
N TYR A 16 -7.95 5.93 0.67
CA TYR A 16 -9.32 6.18 1.11
C TYR A 16 -9.78 7.59 0.71
N SER A 17 -11.01 7.68 0.20
CA SER A 17 -11.60 8.94 -0.25
C SER A 17 -12.02 9.85 0.91
N GLU A 18 -12.17 11.15 0.60
CA GLU A 18 -12.70 12.15 1.54
C GLU A 18 -14.12 11.82 2.01
N GLU A 19 -14.91 11.14 1.17
CA GLU A 19 -16.30 10.76 1.48
C GLU A 19 -16.43 9.88 2.73
N ILE A 20 -15.38 9.11 3.07
CA ILE A 20 -15.36 8.23 4.24
C ILE A 20 -15.12 9.03 5.54
N GLU A 21 -14.69 10.29 5.44
CA GLU A 21 -14.44 11.17 6.60
C GLU A 21 -15.69 11.42 7.43
N ASP A 22 -16.88 11.50 6.81
CA ASP A 22 -18.15 11.72 7.50
C ASP A 22 -19.00 10.45 7.66
N SER A 23 -18.54 9.32 7.11
CA SER A 23 -19.28 8.07 7.17
C SER A 23 -19.44 7.55 8.62
N TRP A 24 -20.60 6.95 8.88
CA TRP A 24 -20.87 6.22 10.13
C TRP A 24 -19.98 4.98 10.25
N ASP A 25 -19.93 4.19 9.18
CA ASP A 25 -19.16 2.96 9.05
C ASP A 25 -17.89 3.20 8.25
N VAL A 26 -16.76 2.79 8.81
CA VAL A 26 -15.46 2.93 8.17
C VAL A 26 -14.67 1.62 8.17
N PRO A 27 -13.80 1.41 7.16
CA PRO A 27 -13.01 0.20 7.08
C PRO A 27 -12.02 0.09 8.25
N ARG A 28 -11.76 -1.14 8.70
CA ARG A 28 -10.78 -1.42 9.76
C ARG A 28 -9.39 -0.88 9.43
N ALA A 29 -9.04 -0.80 8.17
CA ALA A 29 -7.72 -0.35 7.70
C ALA A 29 -7.34 1.07 8.13
N ILE A 30 -8.29 1.98 8.36
CA ILE A 30 -8.01 3.35 8.84
C ILE A 30 -8.03 3.48 10.38
N SER A 31 -8.26 2.38 11.09
CA SER A 31 -8.13 2.32 12.54
C SER A 31 -6.69 2.08 12.97
N LEU A 32 -6.32 2.49 14.18
CA LEU A 32 -4.96 2.25 14.71
C LEU A 32 -4.51 0.77 14.62
N PRO A 33 -5.34 -0.23 14.98
CA PRO A 33 -5.00 -1.64 14.73
C PRO A 33 -4.83 -1.99 13.25
N GLY A 34 -5.70 -1.49 12.37
CA GLY A 34 -5.62 -1.80 10.94
C GLY A 34 -4.40 -1.19 10.26
N LEU A 35 -4.04 0.04 10.62
CA LEU A 35 -2.81 0.68 10.15
C LEU A 35 -1.59 -0.12 10.58
N ALA A 36 -1.51 -0.50 11.86
CA ALA A 36 -0.41 -1.30 12.39
C ALA A 36 -0.26 -2.64 11.64
N ASP A 37 -1.38 -3.35 11.45
CA ASP A 37 -1.41 -4.62 10.71
C ASP A 37 -0.95 -4.42 9.25
N SER A 38 -1.43 -3.36 8.56
CA SER A 38 -1.09 -3.10 7.15
C SER A 38 0.36 -2.67 6.92
N LEU A 39 0.96 -1.99 7.91
CA LEU A 39 2.35 -1.53 7.87
C LEU A 39 3.33 -2.58 8.42
N GLY A 40 2.83 -3.66 9.02
CA GLY A 40 3.67 -4.68 9.68
C GLY A 40 4.37 -4.16 10.93
N LEU A 41 3.76 -3.20 11.64
CA LEU A 41 4.32 -2.52 12.80
C LEU A 41 3.54 -2.85 14.08
N VAL A 42 4.19 -2.68 15.23
CA VAL A 42 3.49 -2.76 16.53
C VAL A 42 2.65 -1.51 16.74
N ARG A 43 1.41 -1.65 17.22
CA ARG A 43 0.47 -0.51 17.43
C ARG A 43 1.10 0.66 18.19
N SER A 44 1.89 0.37 19.23
CA SER A 44 2.53 1.41 20.04
C SER A 44 3.54 2.27 19.27
N SER A 45 4.19 1.70 18.25
CA SER A 45 5.14 2.42 17.40
C SER A 45 4.48 3.52 16.56
N LEU A 46 3.16 3.44 16.35
CA LEU A 46 2.41 4.44 15.57
C LEU A 46 2.03 5.67 16.38
N HIS A 47 2.09 5.64 17.72
CA HIS A 47 1.69 6.79 18.53
C HIS A 47 2.52 8.03 18.23
N LYS A 48 3.86 7.90 18.28
CA LYS A 48 4.78 9.02 18.03
C LYS A 48 4.63 9.63 16.63
N PRO A 49 4.65 8.87 15.51
CA PRO A 49 4.47 9.44 14.19
C PRO A 49 3.07 10.01 13.98
N LEU A 50 2.00 9.37 14.48
CA LEU A 50 0.64 9.90 14.34
C LEU A 50 0.46 11.23 15.08
N THR A 51 0.97 11.35 16.31
CA THR A 51 0.92 12.63 17.04
C THR A 51 1.64 13.74 16.30
N LYS A 52 2.77 13.43 15.64
CA LYS A 52 3.50 14.41 14.84
C LYS A 52 2.73 14.80 13.57
N LEU A 53 2.21 13.83 12.82
CA LEU A 53 1.40 14.09 11.62
C LEU A 53 0.14 14.90 11.93
N GLU A 54 -0.51 14.64 13.06
CA GLU A 54 -1.68 15.40 13.52
C GLU A 54 -1.30 16.83 13.91
N LYS A 55 -0.16 17.02 14.58
CA LYS A 55 0.39 18.34 14.88
C LYS A 55 0.78 19.14 13.63
N ASP A 56 1.30 18.45 12.61
CA ASP A 56 1.66 19.05 11.33
C ASP A 56 0.42 19.29 10.43
N GLY A 57 -0.79 18.94 10.90
CA GLY A 57 -2.05 19.16 10.20
C GLY A 57 -2.25 18.27 8.96
N LEU A 58 -1.53 17.16 8.87
CA LEU A 58 -1.59 16.24 7.71
C LEU A 58 -2.61 15.12 7.89
N VAL A 59 -2.95 14.79 9.14
CA VAL A 59 -3.99 13.82 9.49
C VAL A 59 -4.87 14.38 10.59
N PHE A 60 -6.08 13.82 10.73
CA PHE A 60 -6.93 14.07 11.89
C PHE A 60 -7.53 12.76 12.41
N THR A 61 -7.80 12.73 13.71
CA THR A 61 -8.41 11.58 14.39
C THR A 61 -9.86 11.84 14.74
N ARG A 62 -10.74 10.87 14.50
CA ARG A 62 -12.12 10.88 15.02
C ARG A 62 -12.53 9.51 15.57
N ILE A 63 -13.71 9.45 16.18
CA ILE A 63 -14.30 8.20 16.69
C ILE A 63 -15.43 7.76 15.75
N ALA A 64 -15.31 6.55 15.18
CA ALA A 64 -16.26 6.00 14.21
C ALA A 64 -16.58 4.52 14.49
N HIS A 65 -17.68 4.01 13.92
CA HIS A 65 -17.91 2.57 13.92
C HIS A 65 -17.01 1.92 12.85
N VAL A 66 -16.28 0.89 13.26
CA VAL A 66 -15.38 0.16 12.37
C VAL A 66 -16.05 -1.13 11.95
N ILE A 67 -16.14 -1.38 10.65
CA ILE A 67 -16.72 -2.62 10.11
C ILE A 67 -15.99 -3.84 10.69
N GLY A 68 -16.75 -4.77 11.27
CA GLY A 68 -16.20 -5.94 11.97
C GLY A 68 -15.51 -5.63 13.30
N GLY A 69 -15.64 -4.40 13.81
CA GLY A 69 -15.00 -3.90 15.03
C GLY A 69 -15.77 -4.18 16.34
N GLY A 70 -16.97 -4.75 16.24
CA GLY A 70 -17.93 -4.92 17.33
C GLY A 70 -18.73 -3.64 17.61
N SER A 71 -19.49 -3.63 18.71
CA SER A 71 -20.35 -2.50 19.11
C SER A 71 -19.59 -1.23 19.51
N ARG A 72 -18.31 -1.35 19.88
CA ARG A 72 -17.51 -0.24 20.37
C ARG A 72 -16.91 0.56 19.22
N LYS A 73 -17.23 1.87 19.18
CA LYS A 73 -16.56 2.83 18.29
C LYS A 73 -15.06 2.92 18.58
N ARG A 74 -14.26 3.12 17.53
CA ARG A 74 -12.78 3.14 17.61
C ARG A 74 -12.23 4.46 17.07
N LYS A 75 -11.02 4.80 17.51
CA LYS A 75 -10.24 5.88 16.91
C LYS A 75 -9.82 5.47 15.49
N VAL A 76 -10.15 6.33 14.54
CA VAL A 76 -9.80 6.22 13.13
C VAL A 76 -9.09 7.48 12.67
N ILE A 77 -8.19 7.32 11.71
CA ILE A 77 -7.30 8.37 11.25
C ILE A 77 -7.62 8.62 9.78
N HIS A 78 -7.79 9.88 9.42
CA HIS A 78 -8.04 10.33 8.06
C HIS A 78 -6.95 11.31 7.63
N LEU A 79 -6.71 11.41 6.33
CA LEU A 79 -5.90 12.50 5.77
C LEU A 79 -6.69 13.80 5.81
N THR A 80 -5.97 14.91 5.99
CA THR A 80 -6.51 16.23 5.64
C THR A 80 -6.24 16.52 4.16
N SER A 81 -6.82 17.61 3.63
CA SER A 81 -6.50 18.09 2.28
C SER A 81 -4.99 18.34 2.12
N SER A 82 -4.34 18.98 3.10
CA SER A 82 -2.88 19.18 3.12
C SER A 82 -2.11 17.86 3.12
N GLY A 83 -2.59 16.86 3.87
CA GLY A 83 -2.03 15.52 3.85
C GLY A 83 -2.09 14.86 2.47
N ARG A 84 -3.20 15.04 1.75
CA ARG A 84 -3.37 14.55 0.37
C ARG A 84 -2.45 15.25 -0.61
N ASP A 85 -2.29 16.57 -0.50
CA ASP A 85 -1.37 17.34 -1.33
C ASP A 85 0.08 16.83 -1.15
N VAL A 86 0.48 16.59 0.10
CA VAL A 86 1.81 16.04 0.40
C VAL A 86 2.01 14.65 -0.21
N VAL A 87 1.00 13.78 -0.16
CA VAL A 87 1.08 12.44 -0.77
C VAL A 87 1.10 12.52 -2.30
N SER A 88 0.38 13.46 -2.90
CA SER A 88 0.40 13.66 -4.37
C SER A 88 1.79 14.03 -4.90
N GLY A 89 2.59 14.69 -4.06
CA GLY A 89 4.00 15.00 -4.32
C GLY A 89 4.98 13.89 -3.98
N PHE A 90 4.52 12.75 -3.43
CA PHE A 90 5.38 11.58 -3.38
C PHE A 90 5.62 11.14 -4.81
N GLU A 91 6.88 11.16 -5.25
CA GLU A 91 7.22 10.58 -6.55
C GLU A 91 6.60 9.19 -6.63
N SER A 92 6.19 8.80 -7.83
CA SER A 92 5.64 7.48 -8.13
C SER A 92 6.72 6.40 -7.98
N GLU A 93 7.41 6.34 -6.85
CA GLU A 93 7.86 5.12 -6.23
C GLU A 93 6.62 4.31 -5.85
N HIS A 94 5.84 3.89 -6.87
CA HIS A 94 5.26 2.57 -6.86
C HIS A 94 6.46 1.64 -6.77
N GLN A 95 7.02 1.51 -5.56
CA GLN A 95 7.78 0.34 -5.20
C GLN A 95 6.73 -0.74 -5.34
N PHE A 96 6.64 -1.32 -6.53
CA PHE A 96 6.09 -2.65 -6.72
C PHE A 96 6.64 -3.41 -5.53
N LYS A 97 5.78 -3.74 -4.58
CA LYS A 97 6.17 -4.59 -3.46
C LYS A 97 6.50 -5.91 -4.13
N SER A 98 7.73 -6.03 -4.60
CA SER A 98 8.26 -7.30 -5.05
C SER A 98 8.04 -8.18 -3.85
N GLY A 99 7.26 -9.25 -4.04
CA GLY A 99 7.10 -10.25 -3.01
C GLY A 99 8.47 -10.71 -2.51
N LYS A 100 8.49 -11.41 -1.38
CA LYS A 100 9.73 -12.01 -0.85
C LYS A 100 10.42 -12.77 -1.98
N LYS A 101 11.61 -12.32 -2.34
CA LYS A 101 12.42 -12.95 -3.36
C LYS A 101 13.22 -14.06 -2.67
N PHE A 102 13.17 -15.28 -3.20
CA PHE A 102 13.87 -16.44 -2.64
C PHE A 102 14.97 -16.90 -3.61
N GLY A 103 16.17 -17.16 -3.09
CA GLY A 103 17.31 -17.62 -3.89
C GLY A 103 18.07 -16.51 -4.61
N LYS A 104 19.05 -16.90 -5.44
CA LYS A 104 19.80 -15.98 -6.29
C LYS A 104 18.93 -15.54 -7.45
N ILE A 105 18.68 -14.25 -7.51
CA ILE A 105 17.85 -13.65 -8.54
C ILE A 105 18.74 -13.40 -9.75
N PRO A 106 18.34 -13.82 -10.95
CA PRO A 106 19.10 -13.51 -12.15
C PRO A 106 19.14 -12.00 -12.37
N GLU A 107 20.29 -11.49 -12.80
CA GLU A 107 20.42 -10.12 -13.26
C GLU A 107 19.59 -9.89 -14.53
N LEU A 108 19.12 -8.66 -14.71
CA LEU A 108 18.42 -8.23 -15.92
C LEU A 108 19.31 -8.48 -17.14
N THR A 109 18.96 -9.50 -17.91
CA THR A 109 19.70 -9.89 -19.12
C THR A 109 18.82 -9.64 -20.34
N ARG A 110 19.45 -9.23 -21.45
CA ARG A 110 18.75 -9.09 -22.73
C ARG A 110 18.41 -10.48 -23.28
N LEU A 111 17.12 -10.77 -23.43
CA LEU A 111 16.65 -11.99 -24.08
C LEU A 111 16.64 -11.80 -25.60
N PHE A 112 17.30 -12.70 -26.32
CA PHE A 112 17.30 -12.72 -27.79
C PHE A 112 16.37 -13.82 -28.31
N GLY A 113 15.75 -13.60 -29.47
CA GLY A 113 14.89 -14.60 -30.13
C GLY A 113 13.49 -14.80 -29.51
N ARG A 114 13.22 -14.29 -28.30
CA ARG A 114 11.94 -14.48 -27.60
C ARG A 114 10.92 -13.35 -27.79
N ASN A 115 11.09 -12.52 -28.83
CA ASN A 115 10.24 -11.35 -29.04
C ASN A 115 8.74 -11.72 -29.21
N ASN A 116 8.46 -12.86 -29.85
CA ASN A 116 7.09 -13.33 -30.06
C ASN A 116 6.45 -13.82 -28.75
N ASP A 117 7.20 -14.58 -27.95
CA ASP A 117 6.78 -15.03 -26.62
C ASP A 117 6.44 -13.83 -25.72
N ILE A 118 7.30 -12.81 -25.69
CA ILE A 118 7.10 -11.59 -24.90
C ILE A 118 5.81 -10.90 -25.33
N LYS A 119 5.60 -10.66 -26.63
CA LYS A 119 4.38 -10.02 -27.14
C LYS A 119 3.13 -10.79 -26.75
N ASN A 120 3.14 -12.12 -26.90
CA ASN A 120 2.00 -12.96 -26.54
C ASN A 120 1.72 -12.95 -25.04
N LEU A 121 2.77 -13.00 -24.21
CA LEU A 121 2.63 -12.96 -22.76
C LEU A 121 2.08 -11.61 -22.29
N THR A 122 2.61 -10.51 -22.83
CA THR A 122 2.13 -9.15 -22.52
C THR A 122 0.66 -9.01 -22.89
N LYS A 123 0.24 -9.52 -24.06
CA LYS A 123 -1.17 -9.48 -24.46
C LYS A 123 -2.06 -10.24 -23.47
N LYS A 124 -1.70 -11.47 -23.11
CA LYS A 124 -2.46 -12.27 -22.13
C LYS A 124 -2.58 -11.60 -20.76
N ILE A 125 -1.52 -10.95 -20.29
CA ILE A 125 -1.56 -10.18 -19.03
C ILE A 125 -2.56 -9.03 -19.13
N LEU A 126 -2.53 -8.28 -20.24
CA LEU A 126 -3.43 -7.14 -20.47
C LEU A 126 -4.90 -7.58 -20.61
N ASP A 127 -5.13 -8.75 -21.22
CA ASP A 127 -6.45 -9.34 -21.39
C ASP A 127 -7.01 -9.94 -20.08
N GLY A 128 -6.21 -9.98 -19.01
CA GLY A 128 -6.60 -10.49 -17.69
C GLY A 128 -6.55 -12.01 -17.55
N ASP A 129 -5.83 -12.70 -18.46
CA ASP A 129 -5.69 -14.14 -18.43
C ASP A 129 -4.82 -14.62 -17.26
N ASN A 130 -5.14 -15.81 -16.74
CA ASN A 130 -4.29 -16.51 -15.78
C ASN A 130 -3.14 -17.21 -16.53
N ILE A 131 -1.90 -16.88 -16.16
CA ILE A 131 -0.70 -17.42 -16.80
C ILE A 131 0.07 -18.30 -15.81
N PHE A 132 0.25 -19.58 -16.16
CA PHE A 132 1.16 -20.49 -15.47
C PHE A 132 2.45 -20.65 -16.28
N LEU A 133 3.54 -20.06 -15.78
CA LEU A 133 4.88 -20.24 -16.34
C LEU A 133 5.55 -21.45 -15.68
N SER A 134 5.67 -22.54 -16.43
CA SER A 134 6.40 -23.74 -16.01
C SER A 134 7.69 -23.92 -16.80
N GLY A 135 8.77 -24.28 -16.10
CA GLY A 135 10.07 -24.55 -16.72
C GLY A 135 11.22 -24.49 -15.72
N LEU A 136 12.28 -25.27 -15.97
CA LEU A 136 13.52 -25.16 -15.20
C LEU A 136 14.33 -23.95 -15.71
N PRO A 137 14.83 -23.07 -14.83
CA PRO A 137 15.71 -22.00 -15.24
C PRO A 137 16.97 -22.58 -15.92
N GLY A 138 17.23 -22.18 -17.16
CA GLY A 138 18.43 -22.56 -17.89
C GLY A 138 18.32 -23.78 -18.81
N ILE A 139 17.16 -24.47 -18.87
CA ILE A 139 16.93 -25.50 -19.89
C ILE A 139 15.92 -24.94 -20.90
N GLY A 140 16.44 -24.47 -22.03
CA GLY A 140 15.61 -24.16 -23.19
C GLY A 140 14.98 -25.45 -23.74
N LYS A 141 13.73 -25.37 -24.19
CA LYS A 141 13.27 -26.22 -25.29
C LYS A 141 13.71 -25.59 -26.60
#